data_AF-A0A2K8NSZ2-F1
#
_entry.id   AF-A0A2K8NSZ2-F1
#
_cell.length_a   1.000
_cell.length_b   1.000
_cell.length_c   1.000
_cell.angle_alpha   90.00
_cell.angle_beta   90.00
_cell.angle_gamma   90.00
#
_symmetry.space_group_name_H-M   'P 1'
#
loop_
_entity.id
_entity.type
_entity.pdbx_description
1 polymer ?
#
loop_
_entity_poly.entity_id
_entity_poly.type
_entity_poly.pdbx_seq_one_letter_code
_entity_poly.pdbx_strand_id
1 'polypeptide(L)'
;MKFERRNLSQYDINSAWKKSGGLIFDSKPYGIAYCPKQWCKMTSAVMDAASYGNHSDASWVVDHIVPLAQGGANDYYNYQAMHNYCNSCKGDAR
;
A
#
# COMPACT_ATOMS: atom_id res chain seq x y z
N MET A 1 -5.28 -6.80 15.31
CA MET A 1 -4.13 -6.65 14.40
C MET A 1 -3.58 -5.24 14.61
N LYS A 2 -2.39 -5.08 15.17
CA LYS A 2 -1.79 -3.75 15.40
C LYS A 2 -1.28 -3.24 14.06
N PHE A 3 -1.90 -2.19 13.53
CA PHE A 3 -1.37 -1.43 12.41
C PHE A 3 -0.21 -0.59 12.95
N GLU A 4 0.99 -1.19 13.07
CA GLU A 4 2.17 -0.41 13.38
C GLU A 4 2.42 0.54 12.21
N ARG A 5 2.14 1.83 12.44
CA ARG A 5 2.67 2.90 11.61
C ARG A 5 4.19 2.80 11.72
N ARG A 6 4.82 2.14 10.74
CA ARG A 6 6.28 2.19 10.59
C ARG A 6 6.69 3.66 10.55
N ASN A 7 7.79 4.02 11.20
CA ASN A 7 8.40 5.35 11.10
C ASN A 7 8.99 5.54 9.69
N LEU A 8 8.13 5.60 8.68
CA LEU A 8 8.49 5.89 7.31
C LEU A 8 8.63 7.40 7.14
N SER A 9 9.61 7.81 6.35
CA SER A 9 9.75 9.21 5.99
C SER A 9 8.60 9.62 5.06
N GLN A 10 8.30 10.93 5.02
CA GLN A 10 7.36 11.46 4.02
C GLN A 10 7.84 11.14 2.58
N TYR A 11 9.16 11.02 2.38
CA TYR A 11 9.73 10.62 1.10
C TYR A 11 9.33 9.19 0.71
N ASP A 12 9.38 8.24 1.65
CA ASP A 12 8.99 6.84 1.40
C ASP A 12 7.50 6.73 1.06
N ILE A 13 6.66 7.45 1.82
CA ILE A 13 5.20 7.51 1.61
C ILE A 13 4.90 8.04 0.21
N ASN A 14 5.49 9.18 -0.16
CA ASN A 14 5.28 9.80 -1.47
C ASN A 14 5.81 8.92 -2.61
N SER A 15 6.93 8.24 -2.40
CA SER A 15 7.53 7.36 -3.40
C SER A 15 6.69 6.09 -3.62
N ALA A 16 6.19 5.48 -2.55
CA ALA A 16 5.28 4.35 -2.62
C ALA A 16 3.95 4.74 -3.30
N TRP A 17 3.42 5.93 -3.00
CA TRP A 17 2.22 6.45 -3.65
C TRP A 17 2.40 6.60 -5.17
N LYS A 18 3.51 7.21 -5.63
CA LYS A 18 3.80 7.37 -7.06
C LYS A 18 3.77 6.05 -7.84
N LYS A 19 4.13 4.95 -7.20
CA LYS A 19 4.11 3.61 -7.81
C LYS A 19 2.72 2.97 -7.89
N SER A 20 1.69 3.54 -7.24
CA SER A 20 0.30 3.07 -7.35
C SER A 20 -0.41 3.54 -8.63
N GLY A 21 0.31 4.13 -9.59
CA GLY A 21 -0.26 4.55 -10.86
C GLY A 21 -1.20 5.74 -10.71
N GLY A 22 -0.66 6.84 -10.15
CA GLY A 22 -1.41 8.05 -9.82
C GLY A 22 -2.28 8.58 -10.95
N LEU A 23 -3.58 8.35 -10.85
CA LEU A 23 -4.62 8.97 -11.66
C LEU A 23 -5.12 10.22 -10.93
N ILE A 24 -5.48 11.26 -11.68
CA ILE A 24 -6.20 12.42 -11.13
C ILE A 24 -7.65 12.28 -11.58
N PHE A 25 -8.58 12.17 -10.63
CA PHE A 25 -10.02 12.18 -10.90
C PHE A 25 -10.66 13.24 -10.02
N ASP A 26 -11.51 14.10 -10.58
CA ASP A 26 -12.18 15.19 -9.84
C ASP A 26 -11.20 16.04 -8.98
N SER A 27 -10.05 16.42 -9.57
CA SER A 27 -8.98 17.18 -8.89
C SER A 27 -8.34 16.49 -7.67
N LYS A 28 -8.63 15.21 -7.42
CA LYS A 28 -8.07 14.42 -6.32
C LYS A 28 -7.12 13.35 -6.85
N PRO A 29 -5.96 13.14 -6.20
CA PRO A 29 -5.04 12.07 -6.55
C PRO A 29 -5.59 10.72 -6.08
N TYR A 30 -5.83 9.83 -7.03
CA TYR A 30 -6.21 8.45 -6.80
C TYR A 30 -5.10 7.49 -7.25
N GLY A 31 -4.98 6.37 -6.56
CA GLY A 31 -4.05 5.29 -6.90
C GLY A 31 -4.80 3.98 -7.08
N ILE A 32 -4.23 3.04 -7.82
CA ILE A 32 -4.74 1.67 -7.90
C ILE A 32 -3.96 0.83 -6.90
N ALA A 33 -4.69 0.14 -6.04
CA ALA A 33 -4.11 -0.73 -5.03
C ALA A 33 -3.24 -1.82 -5.68
N TYR A 34 -1.99 -1.95 -5.22
CA TYR A 34 -1.22 -3.14 -5.49
C TYR A 34 -1.70 -4.26 -4.55
N CYS A 35 -2.14 -5.39 -5.11
CA CYS A 35 -2.36 -6.60 -4.35
C CYS A 35 -1.60 -7.77 -5.00
N PRO A 36 -0.50 -8.26 -4.39
CA PRO A 36 0.35 -9.30 -4.99
C PRO A 36 -0.34 -10.67 -5.05
N LYS A 37 -1.40 -10.85 -4.28
CA LYS A 37 -2.14 -12.12 -4.19
C LYS A 37 -3.44 -12.01 -4.99
N GLN A 38 -3.58 -12.84 -6.03
CA GLN A 38 -4.77 -12.83 -6.91
C GLN A 38 -6.11 -13.12 -6.20
N TRP A 39 -6.08 -13.70 -4.99
CA TRP A 39 -7.28 -13.99 -4.18
C TRP A 39 -7.78 -12.79 -3.35
N CYS A 40 -7.06 -11.69 -3.38
CA CYS A 40 -7.43 -10.45 -2.75
C CYS A 40 -8.57 -9.78 -3.52
N LYS A 41 -9.74 -9.64 -2.90
CA LYS A 41 -10.94 -9.08 -3.53
C LYS A 41 -10.81 -7.60 -3.95
N MET A 42 -9.73 -6.93 -3.54
CA MET A 42 -9.46 -5.51 -3.75
C MET A 42 -8.27 -5.27 -4.71
N THR A 43 -7.97 -6.22 -5.60
CA THR A 43 -6.84 -6.19 -6.58
C THR A 43 -6.85 -5.03 -7.57
N SER A 44 -7.87 -4.18 -7.56
CA SER A 44 -7.93 -2.94 -8.36
C SER A 44 -8.70 -1.84 -7.63
N ALA A 45 -8.76 -1.92 -6.30
CA ALA A 45 -9.44 -0.91 -5.50
C ALA A 45 -8.78 0.46 -5.72
N VAL A 46 -9.63 1.48 -5.84
CA VAL A 46 -9.19 2.86 -5.94
C VAL A 46 -8.84 3.33 -4.52
N MET A 47 -7.64 3.87 -4.36
CA MET A 47 -7.13 4.46 -3.13
C MET A 47 -7.13 5.98 -3.26
N ASP A 48 -7.37 6.70 -2.17
CA ASP A 48 -7.24 8.16 -2.09
C ASP A 48 -5.96 8.51 -1.35
N ALA A 49 -5.12 9.39 -1.90
CA ALA A 49 -3.88 9.82 -1.26
C ALA A 49 -4.11 10.33 0.17
N ALA A 50 -5.23 11.02 0.40
CA ALA A 50 -5.60 11.57 1.71
C ALA A 50 -6.00 10.49 2.74
N SER A 51 -6.30 9.27 2.28
CA SER A 51 -6.70 8.14 3.14
C SER A 51 -5.53 7.28 3.63
N TYR A 52 -4.29 7.78 3.55
CA TYR A 52 -3.11 7.11 4.08
C TYR A 52 -3.25 6.80 5.58
N GLY A 53 -3.11 5.53 5.96
CA GLY A 53 -3.17 5.09 7.36
C GLY A 53 -4.55 5.24 8.02
N ASN A 54 -5.60 5.49 7.25
CA ASN A 54 -6.99 5.54 7.72
C ASN A 54 -7.65 4.13 7.64
N HIS A 55 -8.89 3.99 8.10
CA HIS A 55 -9.72 2.79 7.97
C HIS A 55 -10.94 3.09 7.09
N SER A 56 -10.75 3.08 5.77
CA SER A 56 -11.81 3.31 4.76
C SER A 56 -11.63 2.40 3.56
N ASP A 57 -12.65 2.30 2.70
CA ASP A 57 -12.59 1.52 1.45
C ASP A 57 -11.61 2.09 0.41
N ALA A 58 -11.11 3.31 0.63
CA ALA A 58 -10.08 3.96 -0.17
C ALA A 58 -8.73 4.07 0.57
N SER A 59 -8.61 3.44 1.75
CA SER A 59 -7.45 3.56 2.62
C SER A 59 -6.29 2.69 2.18
N TRP A 60 -5.09 3.19 2.45
CA TRP A 60 -3.87 2.53 2.01
C TRP A 60 -2.73 2.74 3.00
N VAL A 61 -1.73 1.87 2.90
CA VAL A 61 -0.50 1.88 3.68
C VAL A 61 0.68 1.58 2.76
N VAL A 62 1.88 1.89 3.23
CA VAL A 62 3.10 1.43 2.57
C VAL A 62 3.48 0.07 3.15
N ASP A 63 3.69 -0.91 2.28
CA ASP A 63 4.23 -2.21 2.67
C ASP A 63 5.27 -2.70 1.66
N HIS A 64 6.02 -3.73 2.04
CA HIS A 64 7.02 -4.33 1.18
C HIS A 64 6.38 -5.19 0.09
N ILE A 65 6.83 -5.09 -1.16
CA ILE A 65 6.42 -5.96 -2.27
C ILE A 65 6.78 -7.40 -1.93
N VAL A 66 8.05 -7.64 -1.58
CA VAL A 66 8.56 -8.90 -1.04
C VAL A 66 8.68 -8.78 0.48
N PRO A 67 8.03 -9.64 1.28
CA PRO A 67 8.17 -9.61 2.75
C PRO A 67 9.63 -9.72 3.20
N LEU A 68 10.00 -9.01 4.27
CA LEU A 68 11.35 -9.10 4.85
C LEU A 68 11.70 -10.54 5.27
N ALA A 69 10.73 -11.28 5.82
CA ALA A 69 10.88 -12.68 6.20
C ALA A 69 11.21 -13.62 5.01
N GLN A 70 10.92 -13.18 3.78
CA GLN A 70 11.18 -13.92 2.54
C GLN A 70 12.39 -13.37 1.77
N GLY A 71 13.24 -12.57 2.43
CA GLY A 71 14.44 -11.99 1.83
C GLY A 71 14.19 -10.67 1.08
N GLY A 72 13.05 -10.03 1.29
CA GLY A 72 12.79 -8.69 0.77
C GLY A 72 13.75 -7.66 1.37
N ALA A 73 14.17 -6.69 0.55
CA ALA A 73 15.01 -5.59 1.00
C ALA A 73 14.22 -4.57 1.84
N ASN A 74 14.86 -3.95 2.83
CA ASN A 74 14.26 -2.87 3.60
C ASN A 74 14.58 -1.49 3.00
N ASP A 75 14.20 -1.28 1.76
CA ASP A 75 14.48 -0.05 1.01
C ASP A 75 13.27 0.44 0.20
N TYR A 76 13.43 1.64 -0.37
CA TYR A 76 12.38 2.28 -1.13
C TYR A 76 11.99 1.53 -2.40
N TYR A 77 12.86 0.68 -2.97
CA TYR A 77 12.53 -0.10 -4.15
C TYR A 77 11.53 -1.20 -3.82
N ASN A 78 11.66 -1.78 -2.63
CA ASN A 78 10.74 -2.79 -2.14
C ASN A 78 9.44 -2.20 -1.54
N TYR A 79 9.27 -0.88 -1.43
CA TYR A 79 8.01 -0.29 -0.94
C TYR A 79 6.96 -0.07 -2.03
N GLN A 80 5.69 -0.33 -1.68
CA GLN A 80 4.53 -0.10 -2.52
C GLN A 80 3.33 0.35 -1.70
N ALA A 81 2.51 1.25 -2.28
CA ALA A 81 1.21 1.58 -1.71
C ALA A 81 0.23 0.40 -1.91
N MET A 82 -0.29 -0.11 -0.82
CA MET A 82 -1.24 -1.21 -0.77
C MET A 82 -2.51 -0.77 -0.05
N HIS A 83 -3.67 -1.16 -0.58
CA HIS A 83 -4.93 -0.98 0.14
C HIS A 83 -4.89 -1.79 1.44
N ASN A 84 -5.50 -1.28 2.51
CA ASN A 84 -5.39 -1.90 3.84
C ASN A 84 -5.86 -3.35 3.88
N TYR A 85 -6.93 -3.68 3.15
CA TYR A 85 -7.39 -5.06 3.00
C TYR A 85 -6.34 -5.94 2.29
N CYS A 86 -5.69 -5.41 1.25
CA CYS A 86 -4.62 -6.10 0.52
C CYS A 86 -3.44 -6.41 1.43
N ASN A 87 -3.02 -5.42 2.23
CA ASN A 87 -1.97 -5.58 3.23
C ASN A 87 -2.36 -6.63 4.28
N SER A 88 -3.61 -6.58 4.76
CA SER A 88 -4.12 -7.59 5.72
C SER A 88 -4.17 -9.01 5.13
N CYS A 89 -4.55 -9.17 3.85
CA CYS A 89 -4.56 -10.46 3.16
C CYS A 89 -3.15 -10.97 2.80
N LYS A 90 -2.22 -10.04 2.54
CA LYS A 90 -0.80 -10.35 2.37
C LYS A 90 -0.23 -10.88 3.68
N GLY A 91 -0.62 -10.24 4.80
CA GLY A 91 -0.14 -10.42 6.15
C GLY A 91 0.44 -11.80 6.43
N ASP A 92 1.75 -11.79 6.73
CA ASP A 92 2.71 -12.79 7.26
C ASP A 92 2.29 -14.27 7.36
N ALA A 93 1.43 -14.74 6.49
CA ALA A 93 1.03 -16.14 6.41
C ALA A 93 2.11 -16.89 5.63
N ARG A 94 3.13 -17.25 6.42
CA ARG A 94 4.23 -18.22 6.23
C ARG A 94 5.44 -17.78 5.41
#